data_AF-A0A3B6C045-F1
#
_entry.id   AF-A0A3B6C045-F1
#
_cell.length_a   1.000
_cell.length_b   1.000
_cell.length_c   1.000
_cell.angle_alpha   90.00
_cell.angle_beta   90.00
_cell.angle_gamma   90.00
#
_symmetry.space_group_name_H-M   'P 1'
#
loop_
_entity.id
_entity.type
_entity.pdbx_description
1 polymer ?
#
loop_
_entity_poly.entity_id
_entity_poly.type
_entity_poly.pdbx_seq_one_letter_code
_entity_poly.pdbx_strand_id
1 'polypeptide(L)'
;MLEDEDEADPVDPARALVGKVLASNVLHIQTISAAMRPAWGNPKGRQLHLAGDNIFVPEFGSQADRARVMNGSPWTVGKHAVLLKLFDADTQPLQVKIDHLAAWARILALPPRLMKVKFEMEFAKPIGKIIHVESDADG
;
A
#
# COMPACT_ATOMS: atom_id res chain seq x y z
N MET A 1 -25.55 -9.89 33.71
CA MET A 1 -25.56 -10.99 32.73
C MET A 1 -25.33 -10.33 31.38
N LEU A 2 -24.11 -10.52 30.87
CA LEU A 2 -23.54 -10.03 29.60
C LEU A 2 -23.39 -8.51 29.49
N GLU A 3 -22.26 -8.04 30.00
CA GLU A 3 -21.66 -6.74 29.66
C GLU A 3 -21.01 -6.86 28.27
N ASP A 4 -21.30 -5.87 27.43
CA ASP A 4 -20.44 -5.29 26.40
C ASP A 4 -19.83 -6.25 25.37
N GLU A 5 -20.60 -6.59 24.33
CA GLU A 5 -19.99 -6.82 23.02
C GLU A 5 -19.59 -5.45 22.48
N ASP A 6 -18.29 -5.11 22.56
CA ASP A 6 -17.66 -4.05 21.78
C ASP A 6 -17.95 -4.31 20.29
N GLU A 7 -19.10 -3.87 19.80
CA GLU A 7 -19.42 -3.83 18.38
C GLU A 7 -18.53 -2.73 17.78
N ALA A 8 -17.29 -3.10 17.47
CA ALA A 8 -16.36 -2.23 16.78
C ALA A 8 -17.05 -1.71 15.52
N ASP A 9 -17.16 -0.39 15.38
CA ASP A 9 -17.81 0.21 14.20
C ASP A 9 -17.28 -0.47 12.92
N PRO A 10 -18.16 -0.80 11.97
CA PRO A 10 -17.74 -1.40 10.71
C PRO A 10 -16.69 -0.51 10.03
N VAL A 11 -15.57 -1.13 9.64
CA VAL A 11 -14.46 -0.45 8.96
C VAL A 11 -14.98 0.19 7.67
N ASP A 12 -14.81 1.52 7.52
CA ASP A 12 -15.19 2.23 6.30
C ASP A 12 -14.25 1.81 5.14
N PRO A 13 -14.75 1.09 4.12
CA PRO A 13 -13.93 0.59 3.01
C PRO A 13 -13.31 1.73 2.20
N ALA A 14 -13.96 2.89 2.13
CA ALA A 14 -13.43 4.06 1.42
C ALA A 14 -12.14 4.59 2.05
N ARG A 15 -11.93 4.28 3.34
CA ARG A 15 -10.83 4.76 4.17
C ARG A 15 -9.91 3.64 4.65
N ALA A 16 -10.08 2.42 4.17
CA ALA A 16 -9.26 1.28 4.59
C ALA A 16 -8.45 0.68 3.44
N LEU A 17 -7.38 -0.02 3.80
CA LEU A 17 -6.60 -0.88 2.89
C LEU A 17 -6.52 -2.30 3.48
N VAL A 18 -6.04 -3.26 2.70
CA VAL A 18 -5.47 -4.50 3.22
C VAL A 18 -3.99 -4.51 2.89
N GLY A 19 -3.17 -4.79 3.89
CA GLY A 19 -1.73 -4.89 3.77
C GLY A 19 -1.23 -6.29 4.09
N LYS A 20 -0.15 -6.70 3.42
CA LYS A 20 0.56 -7.95 3.70
C LYS A 20 2.06 -7.69 3.77
N VAL A 21 2.70 -8.12 4.86
CA VAL A 21 4.17 -8.10 4.99
C VAL A 21 4.75 -9.40 4.45
N LEU A 22 5.71 -9.32 3.53
CA LEU A 22 6.46 -10.48 3.03
C LEU A 22 7.59 -10.85 3.99
N ALA A 23 7.22 -11.43 5.13
CA ALA A 23 8.13 -11.99 6.12
C ALA A 23 7.87 -13.49 6.29
N SER A 24 8.94 -14.26 6.51
CA SER A 24 8.86 -15.71 6.79
C SER A 24 8.36 -15.98 8.21
N ASN A 25 8.62 -15.07 9.14
CA ASN A 25 8.10 -15.10 10.50
C ASN A 25 6.89 -14.17 10.64
N VAL A 26 5.99 -14.49 11.57
CA VAL A 26 4.87 -13.61 11.94
C VAL A 26 5.42 -12.44 12.74
N LEU A 27 5.13 -11.22 12.30
CA LEU A 27 5.52 -9.99 12.96
C LEU A 27 4.42 -9.52 13.92
N HIS A 28 4.83 -8.96 15.05
CA HIS A 28 3.89 -8.38 15.99
C HIS A 28 3.25 -7.11 15.40
N ILE A 29 1.97 -6.86 15.70
CA ILE A 29 1.23 -5.70 15.19
C ILE A 29 1.92 -4.37 15.54
N GLN A 30 2.54 -4.30 16.72
CA GLN A 30 3.27 -3.12 17.18
C GLN A 30 4.52 -2.86 16.34
N THR A 31 5.20 -3.91 15.87
CA THR A 31 6.35 -3.80 14.96
C THR A 31 5.92 -3.20 13.62
N ILE A 32 4.82 -3.70 13.06
CA ILE A 32 4.27 -3.19 11.80
C ILE A 32 3.82 -1.73 12.00
N SER A 33 3.04 -1.47 13.04
CA SER A 33 2.52 -0.13 13.34
C SER A 33 3.63 0.90 13.61
N ALA A 34 4.70 0.51 14.31
CA ALA A 34 5.82 1.40 14.60
C ALA A 34 6.62 1.78 13.33
N ALA A 35 6.74 0.86 12.38
CA ALA A 35 7.37 1.13 11.09
C ALA A 35 6.47 1.96 10.17
N MET A 36 5.18 1.63 10.10
CA MET A 36 4.25 2.22 9.11
C MET A 36 3.77 3.62 9.48
N ARG A 37 3.49 3.91 10.75
CA ARG A 37 3.02 5.25 11.17
C ARG A 37 3.92 6.40 10.66
N PRO A 38 5.24 6.40 10.92
CA PRO A 38 6.10 7.47 10.43
C PRO A 38 6.25 7.43 8.90
N ALA A 39 6.36 6.25 8.30
CA ALA A 39 6.48 6.10 6.84
C ALA A 39 5.28 6.70 6.09
N TRP A 40 4.08 6.60 6.67
CA TRP A 40 2.84 7.13 6.11
C TRP A 40 2.56 8.59 6.50
N GLY A 41 3.51 9.27 7.13
CA GLY A 41 3.38 10.69 7.51
C GLY A 41 2.51 10.92 8.74
N ASN A 42 2.48 9.95 9.67
CA ASN A 42 1.74 10.00 10.93
C ASN A 42 0.26 10.38 10.76
N PRO A 43 -0.52 9.60 10.00
CA PRO A 43 -1.94 9.88 9.80
C PRO A 43 -2.66 9.95 11.15
N LYS A 44 -3.48 10.98 11.34
CA LYS A 44 -4.34 11.12 12.53
C LYS A 44 -5.60 10.28 12.32
N GLY A 45 -6.07 9.55 13.33
CA GLY A 45 -7.28 8.71 13.22
C GLY A 45 -7.01 7.22 13.44
N ARG A 46 -7.94 6.35 13.00
CA ARG A 46 -8.04 4.95 13.43
C ARG A 46 -6.88 4.04 13.00
N GLN A 47 -6.91 2.86 13.61
CA GLN A 47 -5.78 2.01 13.96
C GLN A 47 -5.36 1.07 12.83
N LEU A 48 -4.31 0.31 13.10
CA LEU A 48 -3.93 -0.87 12.32
C LEU A 48 -4.45 -2.10 13.05
N HIS A 49 -5.22 -2.94 12.37
CA HIS A 49 -5.77 -4.18 12.90
C HIS A 49 -5.09 -5.38 12.24
N LEU A 50 -4.78 -6.43 12.99
CA LEU A 50 -4.35 -7.70 12.38
C LEU A 50 -5.59 -8.44 11.88
N ALA A 51 -5.50 -8.95 10.65
CA ALA A 51 -6.51 -9.85 10.09
C ALA A 51 -5.96 -11.27 9.86
N GLY A 52 -4.66 -11.48 10.06
CA GLY A 52 -4.00 -12.79 9.97
C GLY A 52 -2.49 -12.66 10.06
N ASP A 53 -1.79 -13.76 9.79
CA ASP A 53 -0.32 -13.79 9.80
C ASP A 53 0.27 -12.82 8.80
N ASN A 54 0.91 -11.76 9.31
CA ASN A 54 1.45 -10.66 8.52
C ASN A 54 0.42 -9.92 7.64
N ILE A 55 -0.88 -10.16 7.83
CA ILE A 55 -1.98 -9.47 7.14
C ILE A 55 -2.61 -8.48 8.11
N PHE A 56 -2.76 -7.25 7.67
CA PHE A 56 -3.30 -6.18 8.48
C PHE A 56 -4.23 -5.26 7.69
N VAL A 57 -5.10 -4.56 8.38
CA VAL A 57 -6.08 -3.62 7.83
C VAL A 57 -5.82 -2.28 8.50
N PRO A 58 -5.12 -1.34 7.84
CA PRO A 58 -5.02 0.02 8.32
C PRO A 58 -6.27 0.81 7.92
N GLU A 59 -6.87 1.50 8.89
CA GLU A 59 -7.96 2.44 8.67
C GLU A 59 -7.42 3.87 8.78
N PHE A 60 -7.76 4.73 7.83
CA PHE A 60 -7.22 6.09 7.76
C PHE A 60 -8.24 7.13 8.24
N GLY A 61 -7.74 8.26 8.73
CA GLY A 61 -8.54 9.44 9.10
C GLY A 61 -9.30 10.08 7.93
N SER A 62 -8.85 9.83 6.70
CA SER A 62 -9.46 10.37 5.49
C SER A 62 -9.18 9.49 4.28
N GLN A 63 -10.01 9.60 3.24
CA GLN A 63 -9.75 8.96 1.94
C GLN A 63 -8.47 9.51 1.28
N ALA A 64 -8.14 10.79 1.54
CA ALA A 64 -6.93 11.42 1.04
C ALA A 64 -5.66 10.77 1.63
N ASP A 65 -5.67 10.48 2.94
CA ASP A 65 -4.58 9.74 3.60
C ASP A 65 -4.42 8.34 3.02
N ARG A 66 -5.54 7.61 2.84
CA ARG A 66 -5.54 6.29 2.20
C ARG A 66 -4.93 6.33 0.80
N ALA A 67 -5.35 7.30 -0.02
CA ALA A 67 -4.85 7.47 -1.38
C ALA A 67 -3.36 7.82 -1.42
N ARG A 68 -2.92 8.74 -0.55
CA ARG A 68 -1.51 9.09 -0.39
C ARG A 68 -0.65 7.89 -0.02
N VAL A 69 -1.11 7.08 0.93
CA VAL A 69 -0.39 5.86 1.35
C VAL A 69 -0.36 4.81 0.25
N MET A 70 -1.45 4.60 -0.47
CA MET A 70 -1.46 3.69 -1.63
C MET A 70 -0.46 4.14 -2.71
N ASN A 71 -0.47 5.43 -3.06
CA ASN A 71 0.37 5.97 -4.13
C ASN A 71 1.85 6.10 -3.74
N GLY A 72 2.15 6.22 -2.44
CA GLY A 72 3.52 6.31 -1.93
C GLY A 72 4.26 4.97 -1.84
N SER A 73 3.63 3.85 -2.21
CA SER A 73 4.29 2.55 -2.29
C SER A 73 5.54 2.58 -3.18
N PRO A 74 6.58 1.76 -2.91
CA PRO A 74 6.59 0.61 -2.00
C PRO A 74 6.90 0.99 -0.55
N TRP A 75 6.35 0.21 0.40
CA TRP A 75 6.63 0.36 1.84
C TRP A 75 7.39 -0.85 2.38
N THR A 76 8.10 -0.67 3.49
CA THR A 76 8.88 -1.75 4.13
C THR A 76 8.75 -1.74 5.65
N VAL A 77 8.73 -2.93 6.26
CA VAL A 77 8.93 -3.13 7.71
C VAL A 77 10.31 -3.76 7.88
N GLY A 78 11.30 -2.96 8.25
CA GLY A 78 12.70 -3.38 8.23
C GLY A 78 13.13 -3.78 6.82
N LYS A 79 13.51 -5.04 6.62
CA LYS A 79 13.89 -5.59 5.30
C LYS A 79 12.72 -6.20 4.51
N HIS A 80 11.52 -6.24 5.08
CA HIS A 80 10.38 -6.94 4.49
C HIS A 80 9.50 -5.98 3.70
N ALA A 81 9.20 -6.33 2.45
CA ALA A 81 8.29 -5.56 1.62
C ALA A 81 6.86 -5.64 2.15
N VAL A 82 6.12 -4.55 2.01
CA VAL A 82 4.70 -4.46 2.33
C VAL A 82 3.93 -4.27 1.04
N LEU A 83 2.99 -5.17 0.78
CA LEU A 83 2.04 -5.04 -0.31
C LEU A 83 0.77 -4.43 0.23
N LEU A 84 0.15 -3.55 -0.55
CA LEU A 84 -1.11 -2.89 -0.20
C LEU A 84 -2.13 -3.10 -1.31
N LYS A 85 -3.41 -3.21 -0.92
CA LYS A 85 -4.56 -3.23 -1.82
C LYS A 85 -5.71 -2.46 -1.20
N LEU A 86 -6.60 -1.91 -2.03
CA LEU A 86 -7.85 -1.32 -1.54
C LEU A 86 -8.64 -2.36 -0.74
N PHE A 87 -9.19 -1.93 0.39
CA PHE A 87 -10.08 -2.77 1.18
C PHE A 87 -11.39 -2.98 0.44
N ASP A 88 -11.88 -4.20 0.49
CA ASP A 88 -13.16 -4.61 -0.08
C ASP A 88 -13.98 -5.24 1.06
N ALA A 89 -15.11 -4.63 1.40
CA ALA A 89 -15.97 -5.10 2.50
C ALA A 89 -16.59 -6.47 2.23
N ASP A 90 -16.77 -6.82 0.96
CA ASP A 90 -17.39 -8.07 0.55
C ASP A 90 -16.39 -9.24 0.55
N THR A 91 -15.09 -8.93 0.67
CA THR A 91 -14.01 -9.92 0.66
C THR A 91 -13.34 -10.02 2.03
N GLN A 92 -13.35 -11.21 2.64
CA GLN A 92 -12.61 -11.44 3.87
C GLN A 92 -11.11 -11.14 3.67
N PRO A 93 -10.45 -10.34 4.51
CA PRO A 93 -9.07 -9.90 4.29
C PRO A 93 -8.05 -11.03 4.05
N LEU A 94 -8.26 -12.19 4.69
CA LEU A 94 -7.46 -13.41 4.51
C LEU A 94 -7.57 -14.03 3.11
N GLN A 95 -8.70 -13.83 2.43
CA GLN A 95 -8.96 -14.34 1.08
C GLN A 95 -8.49 -13.36 0.00
N VAL A 96 -8.14 -12.13 0.37
CA VAL A 96 -7.65 -11.14 -0.59
C VAL A 96 -6.30 -11.59 -1.14
N LYS A 97 -6.27 -11.86 -2.46
CA LYS A 97 -5.01 -12.07 -3.18
C LYS A 97 -4.26 -10.74 -3.26
N ILE A 98 -3.16 -10.67 -2.49
CA ILE A 98 -2.19 -9.57 -2.49
C ILE A 98 -0.84 -10.13 -2.93
N ASP A 99 -0.58 -10.05 -4.24
CA ASP A 99 0.54 -10.70 -4.92
C ASP A 99 1.35 -9.74 -5.83
N HIS A 100 0.98 -8.46 -5.86
CA HIS A 100 1.68 -7.43 -6.64
C HIS A 100 2.19 -6.31 -5.72
N LEU A 101 3.37 -5.79 -6.05
CA LEU A 101 3.96 -4.61 -5.42
C LEU A 101 4.04 -3.50 -6.48
N ALA A 102 3.47 -2.34 -6.19
CA ALA A 102 3.72 -1.14 -6.97
C ALA A 102 5.07 -0.53 -6.53
N ALA A 103 5.91 -0.19 -7.50
CA ALA A 103 7.23 0.35 -7.27
C ALA A 103 7.54 1.46 -8.26
N TRP A 104 8.31 2.45 -7.81
CA TRP A 104 8.84 3.51 -8.66
C TRP A 104 10.13 3.03 -9.34
N ALA A 105 10.16 3.09 -10.66
CA ALA A 105 11.36 2.85 -11.45
C ALA A 105 11.76 4.14 -12.16
N ARG A 106 12.98 4.62 -11.90
CA ARG A 106 13.54 5.78 -12.58
C ARG A 106 14.47 5.32 -13.70
N ILE A 107 14.15 5.69 -14.94
CA ILE A 107 15.03 5.44 -16.09
C ILE A 107 15.98 6.62 -16.22
N LEU A 108 17.29 6.35 -16.07
CA LEU A 108 18.32 7.37 -16.17
C LEU A 108 18.86 7.47 -17.60
N ALA A 109 19.31 8.67 -17.98
CA ALA A 109 19.94 8.95 -19.27
C ALA A 109 19.12 8.50 -20.49
N LEU A 110 17.79 8.65 -20.43
CA LEU A 110 16.92 8.33 -21.55
C LEU A 110 17.22 9.29 -22.72
N PRO A 111 17.64 8.80 -23.90
CA PRO A 111 17.88 9.67 -25.05
C PRO A 111 16.64 10.50 -25.40
N PRO A 112 16.78 11.78 -25.81
CA PRO A 112 15.63 12.65 -26.12
C PRO A 112 14.66 12.07 -27.17
N ARG A 113 15.16 11.21 -28.05
CA ARG A 113 14.34 10.50 -29.06
C ARG A 113 13.34 9.52 -28.44
N LEU A 114 13.62 9.03 -27.23
CA LEU A 114 12.80 8.08 -26.48
C LEU A 114 11.91 8.76 -25.42
N MET A 115 12.09 10.05 -25.14
CA MET A 115 11.25 10.86 -24.22
C MET A 115 9.83 11.15 -24.75
N LYS A 116 9.46 10.57 -25.91
CA LYS A 116 8.07 10.64 -26.37
C LYS A 116 7.27 9.61 -25.59
N VAL A 117 6.21 10.02 -24.90
CA VAL A 117 5.33 9.18 -24.06
C VAL A 117 5.04 7.78 -24.65
N LYS A 118 4.77 7.68 -25.96
CA LYS A 118 4.55 6.38 -26.63
C LYS A 118 5.76 5.45 -26.59
N PHE A 119 6.97 5.99 -26.79
CA PHE A 119 8.22 5.23 -26.72
C PHE A 119 8.61 4.90 -25.28
N GLU A 120 8.36 5.80 -24.33
CA GLU A 120 8.58 5.54 -22.90
C GLU A 120 7.77 4.33 -22.42
N MET A 121 6.48 4.27 -22.79
CA MET A 121 5.62 3.15 -22.45
C MET A 121 6.09 1.84 -23.08
N GLU A 122 6.45 1.83 -24.36
CA GLU A 122 7.00 0.62 -25.01
C GLU A 122 8.31 0.16 -24.37
N PHE A 123 9.20 1.09 -24.05
CA PHE A 123 10.49 0.78 -23.45
C PHE A 123 10.39 0.27 -22.01
N ALA A 124 9.41 0.76 -21.25
CA ALA A 124 9.20 0.35 -19.86
C ALA A 124 8.39 -0.95 -19.71
N LYS A 125 7.73 -1.46 -20.77
CA LYS A 125 6.96 -2.72 -20.73
C LYS A 125 7.70 -3.92 -20.12
N PRO A 126 9.01 -4.14 -20.38
CA PRO A 126 9.73 -5.27 -19.79
C PRO A 126 9.90 -5.17 -18.27
N ILE A 127 9.78 -3.97 -17.68
CA ILE A 127 9.89 -3.76 -16.22
C ILE A 127 8.63 -4.29 -15.51
N GLY A 128 7.47 -4.19 -16.17
CA GLY A 128 6.21 -4.68 -15.65
C GLY A 128 5.01 -3.89 -16.15
N LYS A 129 3.87 -4.07 -15.47
CA LYS A 129 2.67 -3.27 -15.74
C LYS A 129 2.91 -1.82 -15.31
N ILE A 130 2.89 -0.92 -16.27
CA ILE A 130 3.00 0.52 -16.03
C ILE A 130 1.70 1.01 -15.36
N ILE A 131 1.81 1.63 -14.19
CA ILE A 131 0.69 2.22 -13.43
C ILE A 131 0.57 3.72 -13.73
N HIS A 132 1.70 4.42 -13.73
CA HIS A 132 1.80 5.85 -13.98
C HIS A 132 3.17 6.19 -14.59
N VAL A 133 3.24 7.24 -15.40
CA VAL A 133 4.48 7.79 -15.97
C VAL A 133 4.50 9.27 -15.65
N GLU A 134 5.56 9.71 -14.97
CA GLU A 134 5.86 11.12 -14.75
C GLU A 134 6.99 11.49 -15.72
N SER A 135 6.77 12.52 -16.53
CA SER A 135 7.78 13.12 -17.38
C SER A 135 8.19 14.45 -16.75
N ASP A 136 9.48 14.67 -16.51
CA ASP A 136 9.98 15.99 -16.15
C ASP A 136 9.65 16.93 -17.32
N ALA A 137 8.97 18.06 -17.06
CA ALA A 137 8.54 19.00 -18.10
C ALA A 137 9.71 19.66 -18.86
N ASP A 138 10.93 19.51 -18.34
CA ASP A 138 12.17 20.04 -18.89
C ASP A 138 12.94 18.93 -19.63
N GLY A 139 12.50 18.64 -20.86
CA GLY A 139 13.31 17.92 -21.84
C GLY A 139 14.34 18.83 -22.51
#